data_AF-A0A5E7Q4E3-F1
#
_entry.id   AF-A0A5E7Q4E3-F1
#
_cell.length_a   1.000
_cell.length_b   1.000
_cell.length_c   1.000
_cell.angle_alpha   90.00
_cell.angle_beta   90.00
_cell.angle_gamma   90.00
#
_symmetry.space_group_name_H-M   'P 1'
#
loop_
_entity.id
_entity.type
_entity.pdbx_description
1 polymer ?
#
loop_
_entity_poly.entity_id
_entity_poly.type
_entity_poly.pdbx_seq_one_letter_code
_entity_poly.pdbx_strand_id
1 'polypeptide(L)' 'MKAQDMFIRLVDPTGKYDPVINAHRVWDRERFYEAQVKQHEDPKQKIEDRRLVSVATEAEYVESRKVRK' A
#
# COMPACT_ATOMS: atom_id res chain seq x y z
N MET A 1 15.20 -17.72 -2.03
CA MET A 1 13.84 -17.13 -2.01
C MET A 1 13.36 -16.96 -3.45
N LYS A 2 12.07 -17.19 -3.73
CA LYS A 2 11.45 -16.90 -5.04
C LYS A 2 10.77 -15.55 -4.98
N ALA A 3 10.84 -14.78 -6.08
CA ALA A 3 10.12 -13.52 -6.19
C ALA A 3 8.61 -13.77 -6.23
N GLN A 4 7.83 -12.95 -5.54
CA GLN A 4 6.38 -13.07 -5.36
C GLN A 4 5.70 -11.71 -5.59
N ASP A 5 4.49 -11.73 -6.13
CA ASP A 5 3.70 -10.51 -6.29
C ASP A 5 3.02 -10.14 -4.98
N MET A 6 3.05 -8.85 -4.64
CA MET A 6 2.42 -8.30 -3.46
C MET A 6 1.75 -6.98 -3.81
N PHE A 7 0.51 -6.83 -3.35
CA PHE A 7 -0.28 -5.63 -3.57
C PHE A 7 -0.50 -4.94 -2.23
N ILE A 8 -0.20 -3.64 -2.18
CA ILE A 8 -0.33 -2.82 -0.97
C ILE A 8 -1.31 -1.70 -1.26
N ARG A 9 -2.30 -1.55 -0.37
CA ARG A 9 -3.22 -0.42 -0.35
C ARG A 9 -2.72 0.63 0.64
N LEU A 10 -2.66 1.87 0.15
CA LEU A 10 -2.37 3.07 0.92
C LEU A 10 -3.66 3.89 1.06
N VAL A 11 -4.08 4.14 2.30
CA VAL A 11 -5.27 4.94 2.63
C VAL A 11 -4.84 6.22 3.34
N ASP A 12 -5.36 7.36 2.90
CA ASP A 12 -5.20 8.60 3.64
C ASP A 12 -6.12 8.60 4.88
N PRO A 13 -5.57 8.68 6.11
CA PRO A 13 -6.38 8.68 7.32
C PRO A 13 -7.30 9.91 7.43
N THR A 14 -7.01 10.99 6.70
CA THR A 14 -7.84 12.21 6.69
C THR A 14 -8.98 12.15 5.68
N GLY A 15 -8.97 11.18 4.76
CA GLY A 15 -9.93 11.05 3.67
C GLY A 15 -9.81 12.12 2.59
N LYS A 16 -8.76 12.95 2.60
CA LYS A 16 -8.53 13.98 1.59
C LYS A 16 -8.16 13.39 0.23
N TYR A 17 -7.46 12.26 0.22
CA TYR A 17 -7.04 11.56 -1.00
C TYR A 17 -7.66 10.17 -1.11
N ASP A 18 -8.02 9.79 -2.33
CA ASP A 18 -8.52 8.45 -2.64
C ASP A 18 -7.47 7.36 -2.31
N PRO A 19 -7.91 6.18 -1.84
CA PRO A 19 -7.02 5.04 -1.65
C PRO A 19 -6.30 4.65 -2.96
N VAL A 20 -5.03 4.27 -2.85
CA VAL A 20 -4.22 3.80 -3.97
C VAL A 20 -3.73 2.39 -3.68
N ILE A 21 -3.80 1.51 -4.69
CA ILE A 21 -3.21 0.16 -4.61
C ILE A 21 -1.99 0.10 -5.53
N ASN A 22 -0.85 -0.28 -4.98
CA ASN A 22 0.41 -0.46 -5.69
C ASN A 22 0.75 -1.95 -5.81
N ALA A 23 1.30 -2.34 -6.97
CA ALA A 23 1.78 -3.69 -7.23
C ALA A 23 3.31 -3.74 -7.12
N HIS A 24 3.84 -4.74 -6.41
CA HIS A 24 5.27 -4.94 -6.19
C HIS A 24 5.67 -6.39 -6.42
N ARG A 25 6.90 -6.59 -6.88
CA ARG A 25 7.56 -7.91 -6.92
C ARG A 25 8.61 -7.97 -5.83
N VAL A 26 8.43 -8.86 -4.85
CA VAL A 26 9.23 -8.90 -3.62
C VAL A 26 9.81 -10.29 -3.37
N TRP A 27 10.96 -10.34 -2.70
CA TRP A 27 11.61 -11.61 -2.31
C TRP A 27 11.14 -12.11 -0.94
N ASP A 28 10.78 -11.18 -0.06
CA ASP A 28 10.28 -11.40 1.29
C ASP A 28 9.08 -10.47 1.51
N ARG A 29 7.90 -11.05 1.75
CA ARG A 29 6.63 -10.32 1.87
C ARG A 29 6.51 -9.61 3.22
N GLU A 30 6.92 -10.28 4.28
CA GLU A 30 6.78 -9.77 5.65
C GLU A 30 7.71 -8.59 5.85
N ARG A 31 9.00 -8.77 5.50
CA ARG A 31 9.99 -7.70 5.60
C ARG A 31 9.62 -6.49 4.74
N PHE A 32 9.03 -6.72 3.55
CA PHE A 32 8.56 -5.64 2.72
C PHE A 32 7.37 -4.90 3.35
N TYR A 33 6.38 -5.64 3.87
CA TYR A 33 5.21 -5.04 4.54
C TYR A 33 5.62 -4.18 5.73
N GLU A 34 6.50 -4.70 6.60
CA GLU A 34 7.02 -3.96 7.75
C GLU A 34 7.73 -2.67 7.32
N ALA A 35 8.51 -2.71 6.24
CA ALA A 35 9.16 -1.53 5.69
C ALA A 35 8.15 -0.50 5.17
N GLN A 36 7.07 -0.94 4.51
CA GLN A 36 5.99 -0.07 4.05
C GLN A 36 5.27 0.61 5.22
N VAL A 37 4.88 -0.16 6.25
CA VAL A 37 4.24 0.37 7.47
C VAL A 37 5.16 1.39 8.14
N LYS A 38 6.44 1.06 8.33
CA LYS A 38 7.41 1.98 8.95
C LYS A 38 7.58 3.29 8.17
N GLN A 39 7.54 3.22 6.84
CA GLN A 39 7.72 4.39 5.98
C GLN A 39 6.48 5.31 5.96
N HIS A 40 5.29 4.73 5.89
CA HIS A 40 4.05 5.46 5.62
C HIS A 40 3.20 5.76 6.87
N GLU A 41 3.34 4.96 7.93
CA GLU A 41 2.60 5.13 9.19
C GLU A 41 3.46 5.76 10.30
N ASP A 42 4.60 6.38 9.97
CA ASP A 42 5.50 6.97 10.96
C ASP A 42 4.76 7.99 11.85
N PRO A 43 4.64 7.75 13.17
CA PRO A 43 3.94 8.63 14.08
C PRO A 43 4.63 10.00 14.27
N LYS A 44 5.85 10.18 13.76
CA LYS A 44 6.55 11.47 13.76
C LYS A 44 6.19 12.35 12.58
N GLN A 45 5.63 11.78 11.51
CA GLN A 45 5.16 12.56 10.36
C GLN A 45 3.81 13.22 10.66
N LYS A 46 3.47 14.30 9.97
CA LYS A 46 2.15 14.92 10.10
C LYS A 46 1.07 13.97 9.58
N ILE A 47 -0.13 14.03 10.15
CA ILE A 47 -1.24 13.15 9.75
C ILE A 47 -1.61 13.27 8.27
N GLU A 48 -1.43 14.45 7.68
CA GLU A 48 -1.66 14.75 6.25
C GLU A 48 -0.72 14.00 5.31
N ASP A 49 0.50 13.72 5.77
CA ASP A 49 1.55 13.02 5.00
C ASP A 49 1.52 11.50 5.24
N ARG A 50 0.83 11.04 6.30
CA ARG A 50 0.72 9.61 6.62
C ARG A 50 -0.21 8.89 5.64
N ARG A 51 0.08 7.61 5.43
CA ARG A 51 -0.80 6.68 4.73
C ARG A 51 -0.87 5.37 5.51
N LEU A 52 -2.08 4.90 5.79
CA LEU A 52 -2.31 3.59 6.39
C LEU A 52 -2.07 2.50 5.35
N VAL A 53 -1.26 1.52 5.72
CA VAL A 53 -0.80 0.44 4.86
C VAL A 53 -1.62 -0.81 5.16
N SER A 54 -2.11 -1.46 4.11
CA SER A 54 -2.78 -2.75 4.21
C SER A 54 -2.44 -3.64 3.02
N VAL A 55 -2.53 -4.95 3.19
CA VAL A 55 -2.34 -5.89 2.08
C VAL A 55 -3.62 -5.96 1.26
N ALA A 56 -3.48 -5.86 -0.05
CA ALA A 56 -4.56 -6.02 -1.02
C ALA A 56 -4.36 -7.30 -1.85
N THR A 57 -5.39 -7.66 -2.59
CA THR A 57 -5.40 -8.73 -3.59
C THR A 57 -5.14 -8.17 -4.99
N GLU A 58 -4.73 -9.07 -5.90
CA GLU A 58 -4.59 -8.72 -7.31
C GLU A 58 -5.93 -8.26 -7.92
N ALA A 59 -7.04 -8.91 -7.55
CA ALA A 59 -8.37 -8.54 -8.03
C ALA A 59 -8.72 -7.08 -7.65
N GLU A 60 -8.49 -6.70 -6.40
CA GLU A 60 -8.70 -5.30 -5.95
C GLU A 60 -7.80 -4.31 -6.70
N TYR A 61 -6.54 -4.69 -6.97
CA TYR A 61 -5.65 -3.86 -7.78
C TYR A 61 -6.19 -3.67 -9.20
N VAL A 62 -6.61 -4.75 -9.87
CA VAL A 62 -7.16 -4.69 -11.22
C VAL A 62 -8.43 -3.84 -11.27
N GLU A 63 -9.34 -4.00 -10.31
CA GLU A 63 -10.54 -3.16 -10.21
C GLU A 63 -10.19 -1.68 -9.99
N SER A 64 -9.22 -1.36 -9.13
CA SER A 64 -8.79 0.02 -8.90
C SER A 64 -8.26 0.71 -10.17
N ARG A 65 -7.72 -0.06 -11.12
CA ARG A 65 -7.22 0.44 -12.41
C ARG A 65 -8.32 0.64 -13.45
N LYS A 66 -9.46 -0.05 -13.32
CA LYS A 66 -10.63 0.12 -14.20
C LYS A 66 -11.40 1.40 -13.89
N VAL A 67 -11.49 1.76 -12.61
CA VAL A 67 -12.23 2.95 -12.15
C VAL A 67 -11.56 4.27 -12.56
N ARG A 68 -10.24 4.27 -12.79
CA ARG A 68 -9.47 5.48 -13.18
C ARG A 68 -9.42 5.71 -14.71
N LYS A 69 -10.33 5.11 -15.49
CA LYS A 69 -10.38 5.25 -16.95
C LYS A 69 -11.41 6.27 -17.41
#